data_AF-Q8NQW6-F1
#
_entry.id   AF-Q8NQW6-F1
#
_cell.length_a   1.000
_cell.length_b   1.000
_cell.length_c   1.000
_cell.angle_alpha   90.00
_cell.angle_beta   90.00
_cell.angle_gamma   90.00
#
_symmetry.space_group_name_H-M   'P 1'
#
loop_
_entity.id
_entity.type
_entity.pdbx_description
1 polymer ?
#
loop_
_entity_poly.entity_id
_entity_poly.type
_entity_poly.pdbx_seq_one_letter_code
_entity_poly.pdbx_strand_id
1 'polypeptide(L)'
;MTGNSPTSIAELEQWFSIPRMNTYRNSENPEGFYIWNTQLSKAYLEDIQHVEVLLRNRVDAQLRSARGPFWFEDDSYFRFAQQFKKALTTAKRRTKTNDSPGKIITAQQVTFRRRR
;
A
#
# COMPACT_ATOMS: atom_id res chain seq x y z
N MET A 1 11.58 14.23 -37.40
CA MET A 1 10.33 13.85 -38.09
C MET A 1 10.15 12.35 -37.84
N THR A 2 9.50 11.95 -36.75
CA THR A 2 8.04 11.79 -36.65
C THR A 2 7.51 12.44 -35.37
N GLY A 3 6.68 13.49 -35.52
CA GLY A 3 5.85 13.94 -34.41
C GLY A 3 4.72 12.94 -34.27
N ASN A 4 4.86 11.97 -33.37
CA ASN A 4 3.74 11.10 -33.02
C ASN A 4 2.66 11.99 -32.42
N SER A 5 1.50 12.07 -33.08
CA SER A 5 0.33 12.69 -32.49
C SER A 5 0.06 12.05 -31.11
N PRO A 6 -0.31 12.84 -30.09
CA PRO A 6 -0.57 12.30 -28.76
C PRO A 6 -1.63 11.19 -28.85
N THR A 7 -1.33 10.03 -28.25
CA THR A 7 -2.25 8.87 -28.27
C THR A 7 -3.57 9.25 -27.59
N SER A 8 -4.67 9.01 -28.28
CA SER A 8 -6.00 9.31 -27.77
C SER A 8 -6.41 8.31 -26.69
N ILE A 9 -7.35 8.70 -25.84
CA ILE A 9 -7.85 7.81 -24.79
C ILE A 9 -8.60 6.61 -25.33
N ALA A 10 -9.31 6.78 -26.45
CA ALA A 10 -9.99 5.67 -27.10
C ALA A 10 -8.99 4.58 -27.53
N GLU A 11 -7.78 4.96 -27.95
CA GLU A 11 -6.70 4.02 -28.28
C GLU A 11 -6.11 3.38 -27.02
N LEU A 12 -5.88 4.15 -25.95
CA LEU A 12 -5.35 3.62 -24.69
C LEU A 12 -6.31 2.62 -24.02
N GLU A 13 -7.63 2.85 -24.10
CA GLU A 13 -8.66 1.98 -23.53
C GLU A 13 -8.78 0.61 -24.23
N GLN A 14 -8.16 0.43 -25.39
CA GLN A 14 -8.04 -0.89 -26.03
C GLN A 14 -7.06 -1.81 -25.30
N TRP A 15 -6.08 -1.22 -24.59
CA TRP A 15 -4.99 -1.94 -23.92
C TRP A 15 -5.06 -1.83 -22.40
N PHE A 16 -5.59 -0.73 -21.89
CA PHE A 16 -5.72 -0.43 -20.47
C PHE A 16 -7.18 -0.43 -20.03
N SER A 17 -7.43 -0.76 -18.76
CA SER A 17 -8.78 -0.74 -18.21
C SER A 17 -9.35 0.68 -18.20
N ILE A 18 -10.65 0.80 -18.50
CA ILE A 18 -11.38 2.09 -18.47
C ILE A 18 -11.17 2.83 -17.14
N PRO A 19 -11.27 2.19 -15.95
CA PRO A 19 -11.04 2.89 -14.69
C PRO A 19 -9.64 3.49 -14.58
N ARG A 20 -8.63 2.84 -15.17
CA ARG A 20 -7.24 3.33 -15.13
C ARG A 20 -7.07 4.57 -16.00
N MET A 21 -7.61 4.55 -17.22
CA MET A 21 -7.54 5.69 -18.15
C MET A 21 -8.49 6.83 -17.76
N ASN A 22 -9.58 6.54 -17.04
CA ASN A 22 -10.52 7.55 -16.57
C ASN A 22 -9.87 8.64 -15.72
N THR A 23 -8.78 8.31 -15.00
CA THR A 23 -7.98 9.27 -14.22
C THR A 23 -7.38 10.37 -15.09
N TYR A 24 -7.07 10.05 -16.35
CA TYR A 24 -6.40 10.94 -17.30
C TYR A 24 -7.35 11.45 -18.39
N ARG A 25 -8.66 11.19 -18.27
CA ARG A 25 -9.68 11.46 -19.31
C ARG A 25 -9.65 12.84 -19.90
N ASN A 26 -9.46 13.81 -19.02
CA ASN A 26 -9.56 15.23 -19.35
C ASN A 26 -8.17 15.88 -19.49
N SER A 27 -7.11 15.09 -19.60
CA SER A 27 -5.75 15.61 -19.75
C SER A 27 -5.36 15.78 -21.21
N GLU A 28 -4.53 16.79 -21.49
CA GLU A 28 -4.03 17.08 -22.84
C GLU A 28 -3.07 16.00 -23.37
N ASN A 29 -2.41 15.26 -22.47
CA ASN A 29 -1.52 14.15 -22.80
C ASN A 29 -1.73 12.95 -21.85
N PRO A 30 -2.78 12.14 -22.06
CA PRO A 30 -3.16 11.04 -21.18
C PRO A 30 -2.07 9.97 -21.01
N GLU A 31 -1.37 9.64 -22.10
CA GLU A 31 -0.24 8.71 -22.09
C GLU A 31 0.91 9.23 -21.23
N GLY A 32 1.34 10.48 -21.47
CA GLY A 32 2.43 11.11 -20.74
C GLY A 32 2.18 11.18 -19.23
N PHE A 33 0.96 11.57 -18.83
CA PHE A 33 0.58 11.60 -17.41
C PHE A 33 0.54 10.20 -16.79
N TYR A 34 0.07 9.20 -17.52
CA TYR A 34 0.08 7.81 -17.04
C TYR A 34 1.51 7.29 -16.80
N ILE A 35 2.41 7.53 -17.76
CA ILE A 35 3.83 7.16 -17.65
C ILE A 35 4.48 7.89 -16.47
N TRP A 36 4.28 9.21 -16.39
CA TRP A 36 4.84 10.03 -15.32
C TRP A 36 4.35 9.58 -13.94
N ASN A 37 3.04 9.36 -13.77
CA ASN A 37 2.49 8.85 -12.51
C ASN A 37 3.06 7.47 -12.14
N THR A 38 3.28 6.61 -13.14
CA THR A 38 3.90 5.29 -12.93
C THR A 38 5.36 5.40 -12.49
N GLN A 39 6.14 6.29 -13.12
CA GLN A 39 7.53 6.55 -12.76
C GLN A 39 7.63 7.16 -11.35
N LEU A 40 6.79 8.13 -11.05
CA LEU A 40 6.72 8.79 -9.75
C LEU A 40 6.37 7.81 -8.64
N SER A 41 5.32 6.99 -8.86
CA SER A 41 4.91 5.94 -7.92
C SER A 41 6.02 4.91 -7.70
N LYS A 42 6.80 4.59 -8.75
CA LYS A 42 7.94 3.68 -8.64
C LYS A 42 9.09 4.30 -7.86
N ALA A 43 9.40 5.56 -8.10
CA ALA A 43 10.49 6.28 -7.43
C ALA A 43 10.28 6.34 -5.91
N TYR A 44 9.05 6.62 -5.46
CA TYR A 44 8.75 6.73 -4.03
C TYR A 44 8.39 5.41 -3.34
N LEU A 45 8.23 4.30 -4.08
CA LEU A 45 7.77 3.05 -3.50
C LEU A 45 8.71 2.55 -2.40
N GLU A 46 10.01 2.59 -2.68
CA GLU A 46 11.04 2.11 -1.76
C GLU A 46 11.12 2.98 -0.50
N ASP A 47 11.15 4.31 -0.67
CA ASP A 47 11.21 5.25 0.46
C ASP A 47 9.99 5.11 1.38
N ILE A 48 8.79 5.01 0.80
CA ILE A 48 7.55 4.82 1.56
C ILE A 48 7.59 3.48 2.31
N GLN A 49 8.10 2.41 1.69
CA GLN A 49 8.25 1.11 2.35
C GLN A 49 9.23 1.18 3.53
N HIS A 50 10.36 1.86 3.38
CA HIS A 50 11.31 2.05 4.47
C HIS A 50 10.71 2.83 5.64
N VAL A 51 10.02 3.93 5.34
CA VAL A 51 9.33 4.74 6.37
C VAL A 51 8.25 3.93 7.08
N GLU A 52 7.47 3.11 6.36
CA GLU A 52 6.47 2.21 6.95
C GLU A 52 7.11 1.26 7.98
N VAL A 53 8.20 0.59 7.59
CA VAL A 53 8.91 -0.37 8.46
C VAL A 53 9.44 0.33 9.70
N LEU A 54 10.07 1.49 9.55
CA LEU A 54 10.61 2.26 10.67
C LEU A 54 9.51 2.70 11.64
N LEU A 55 8.41 3.26 11.12
CA LEU A 55 7.29 3.71 11.93
C LEU A 55 6.65 2.54 12.68
N ARG A 56 6.38 1.43 11.99
CA ARG A 56 5.79 0.23 12.59
C ARG A 56 6.67 -0.32 13.71
N ASN A 57 7.98 -0.43 13.48
CA ASN A 57 8.92 -0.91 14.49
C ASN A 57 8.99 0.04 15.69
N ARG A 58 8.94 1.35 15.45
CA ARG A 58 8.95 2.35 16.53
C ARG A 58 7.69 2.28 17.38
N VAL A 59 6.52 2.15 16.74
CA VAL A 59 5.22 2.00 17.43
C VAL A 59 5.19 0.70 18.22
N ASP A 60 5.61 -0.42 17.63
CA ASP A 60 5.66 -1.72 18.31
C ASP A 60 6.56 -1.65 19.55
N ALA A 61 7.74 -1.05 19.45
CA ALA A 61 8.65 -0.92 20.59
C ALA A 61 8.02 -0.11 21.75
N GLN A 62 7.34 0.99 21.45
CA GLN A 62 6.68 1.80 22.49
C GLN A 62 5.52 1.02 23.14
N LEU A 63 4.64 0.46 22.33
CA LEU A 63 3.44 -0.21 22.83
C LEU A 63 3.78 -1.50 23.55
N ARG A 64 4.80 -2.23 23.10
CA ARG A 64 5.32 -3.40 23.79
C ARG A 64 5.86 -3.06 25.18
N SER A 65 6.55 -1.94 25.32
CA SER A 65 7.03 -1.47 26.62
C SER A 65 5.89 -1.06 27.54
N ALA A 66 4.82 -0.46 27.01
CA ALA A 66 3.73 0.08 27.81
C ALA A 66 2.63 -0.95 28.14
N ARG A 67 2.38 -1.92 27.25
CA ARG A 67 1.22 -2.83 27.28
C ARG A 67 1.58 -4.31 27.11
N GLY A 68 2.87 -4.61 26.98
CA GLY A 68 3.36 -5.97 26.78
C GLY A 68 3.37 -6.41 25.32
N PRO A 69 3.92 -7.60 25.06
CA PRO A 69 4.25 -8.05 23.71
C PRO A 69 3.04 -8.32 22.80
N PHE A 70 1.84 -8.46 23.35
CA PHE A 70 0.60 -8.72 22.61
C PHE A 70 -0.35 -7.51 22.62
N TRP A 71 0.18 -6.28 22.72
CA TRP A 71 -0.62 -5.04 22.79
C TRP A 71 -1.67 -4.91 21.67
N PHE A 72 -1.42 -5.50 20.50
CA PHE A 72 -2.30 -5.49 19.34
C PHE A 72 -3.54 -6.40 19.49
N GLU A 73 -3.62 -7.18 20.56
CA GLU A 73 -4.80 -7.97 20.93
C GLU A 73 -5.75 -7.18 21.85
N ASP A 74 -5.30 -6.07 22.43
CA ASP A 74 -6.10 -5.18 23.29
C ASP A 74 -6.99 -4.24 22.45
N ASP A 75 -7.90 -4.85 21.69
CA ASP A 75 -8.90 -4.10 20.90
C ASP A 75 -9.85 -3.29 21.78
N SER A 76 -10.02 -3.70 23.04
CA SER A 76 -10.85 -3.00 24.01
C SER A 76 -10.35 -1.58 24.29
N TYR A 77 -9.03 -1.42 24.38
CA TYR A 77 -8.39 -0.14 24.64
C TYR A 77 -8.20 0.69 23.37
N PHE A 78 -7.61 0.12 22.32
CA PHE A 78 -7.24 0.88 21.11
C PHE A 78 -8.39 1.08 20.14
N ARG A 79 -9.47 0.29 20.25
CA ARG A 79 -10.65 0.32 19.38
C ARG A 79 -10.25 0.34 17.90
N PHE A 80 -9.50 -0.68 17.49
CA PHE A 80 -8.88 -0.68 16.17
C PHE A 80 -9.93 -0.61 15.05
N ALA A 81 -9.60 0.16 14.01
CA ALA A 81 -10.41 0.21 12.81
C ALA A 81 -10.48 -1.17 12.12
N GLN A 82 -11.57 -1.44 11.39
CA GLN A 82 -11.80 -2.75 10.78
C GLN A 82 -10.69 -3.17 9.80
N GLN A 83 -10.03 -2.21 9.16
CA GLN A 83 -8.90 -2.43 8.27
C GLN A 83 -7.71 -3.04 9.02
N PHE A 84 -7.40 -2.52 10.22
CA PHE A 84 -6.33 -3.03 11.07
C PHE A 84 -6.63 -4.46 11.52
N LYS A 85 -7.87 -4.73 11.95
CA LYS A 85 -8.33 -6.07 12.34
C LYS A 85 -8.17 -7.08 11.20
N LYS A 86 -8.61 -6.74 9.99
CA LYS A 86 -8.44 -7.58 8.79
C LYS A 86 -6.96 -7.84 8.47
N ALA A 87 -6.12 -6.82 8.60
CA ALA A 87 -4.69 -6.94 8.39
C ALA A 87 -4.05 -7.85 9.45
N LEU A 88 -4.44 -7.72 10.72
CA LEU A 88 -3.97 -8.56 11.82
C LEU A 88 -4.39 -10.02 11.64
N THR A 89 -5.64 -10.30 11.27
CA THR A 89 -6.10 -11.67 10.94
C THR A 89 -5.28 -12.28 9.80
N THR A 90 -5.01 -11.48 8.76
CA THR A 90 -4.19 -11.91 7.62
C THR A 90 -2.74 -12.19 8.04
N ALA A 91 -2.16 -11.33 8.87
CA ALA A 91 -0.83 -11.49 9.42
C ALA A 91 -0.72 -12.76 10.27
N LYS A 92 -1.66 -12.96 11.20
CA LYS A 92 -1.76 -14.17 12.04
C LYS A 92 -1.86 -15.44 11.20
N ARG A 93 -2.60 -15.42 10.08
CA ARG A 93 -2.70 -16.57 9.15
C ARG A 93 -1.39 -16.86 8.41
N ARG A 94 -0.57 -15.84 8.15
CA ARG A 94 0.71 -15.97 7.43
C ARG A 94 1.85 -16.42 8.34
N THR A 95 1.74 -16.12 9.64
CA THR A 95 2.67 -16.57 10.67
C THR A 95 2.29 -17.97 11.18
N LYS A 96 3.28 -18.78 11.52
CA LYS A 96 3.07 -20.10 12.15
C LYS A 96 2.64 -19.92 13.60
N THR A 97 1.99 -20.95 14.18
CA THR A 97 1.39 -20.92 15.53
C THR A 97 2.36 -20.55 16.67
N ASN A 98 3.68 -20.73 16.47
CA ASN A 98 4.73 -20.39 17.44
C ASN A 98 5.54 -19.13 17.06
N ASP A 99 5.08 -18.31 16.11
CA ASP A 99 5.81 -17.11 15.73
C ASP A 99 5.71 -15.99 16.79
N SER A 100 6.81 -15.25 16.95
CA SER A 100 6.90 -14.19 17.95
C SER A 100 5.94 -13.04 17.65
N PRO A 101 5.49 -12.28 18.67
CA PRO A 101 4.56 -11.18 18.48
C PRO A 101 5.05 -10.10 17.50
N GLY A 102 6.37 -9.86 17.47
CA GLY A 102 7.01 -8.96 16.50
C GLY A 102 6.93 -9.45 15.06
N LYS A 103 6.89 -10.77 14.81
CA LYS A 103 6.65 -11.33 13.46
C LYS A 103 5.21 -11.08 13.00
N ILE A 104 4.22 -11.17 13.89
CA ILE A 104 2.82 -10.89 13.56
C ILE A 104 2.66 -9.42 13.16
N ILE A 105 3.25 -8.49 13.93
CA ILE A 105 3.25 -7.07 13.58
C ILE A 105 4.02 -6.83 12.27
N THR A 106 5.18 -7.43 12.06
CA THR A 106 5.95 -7.28 10.81
C THR A 106 5.22 -7.83 9.58
N ALA A 107 4.46 -8.92 9.75
CA ALA A 107 3.61 -9.51 8.72
C ALA A 107 2.33 -8.69 8.46
N GLN A 108 1.99 -7.75 9.36
CA GLN A 108 1.02 -6.70 9.14
C GLN A 108 1.64 -5.62 8.23
N GLN A 109 1.88 -5.99 6.98
CA GLN A 109 2.22 -5.04 5.93
C GLN A 109 0.99 -4.20 5.62
N VAL A 110 1.14 -2.89 5.55
CA VAL A 110 0.19 -2.07 4.79
C VAL A 110 0.33 -2.56 3.36
N THR A 111 -0.61 -3.40 2.93
CA THR A 111 -0.62 -3.81 1.54
C THR A 111 -0.99 -2.56 0.76
N PHE A 112 0.00 -1.84 0.23
CA PHE A 112 -0.17 -0.92 -0.89
C PHE A 112 -0.63 -1.78 -2.06
N ARG A 113 -1.92 -2.12 -2.05
CA ARG A 113 -2.56 -2.70 -3.22
C ARG A 113 -2.41 -1.64 -4.28
N ARG A 114 -1.52 -1.86 -5.26
CA ARG A 114 -1.72 -1.28 -6.58
C ARG A 114 -3.16 -1.62 -6.93
N ARG A 115 -4.06 -0.63 -6.88
CA ARG A 115 -5.40 -0.78 -7.44
C ARG A 115 -5.13 -1.14 -8.91
N ARG A 116 -5.43 -2.39 -9.27
CA ARG A 116 -5.34 -2.86 -10.65
C ARG A 116 -6.43 -2.16 -11.45
#